data_AF-A0AA35RKX6-F1
#
_entry.id   AF-A0AA35RKX6-F1
#
_cell.length_a   1.000
_cell.length_b   1.000
_cell.length_c   1.000
_cell.angle_alpha   90.00
_cell.angle_beta   90.00
_cell.angle_gamma   90.00
#
_symmetry.space_group_name_H-M   'P 1'
#
loop_
_entity.id
_entity.type
_entity.pdbx_description
1 polymer ?
#
loop_
_entity_poly.entity_id
_entity_poly.type
_entity_poly.pdbx_seq_one_letter_code
_entity_poly.pdbx_strand_id
1 'polypeptide(L)'
;MVYEVAGTELVSFSKTNIHLSESQEKDNESYVGMMEYVLSKPGFYFSYTFDITHTLQRRHRFFGIKSQFCSMPLHERADERFMWNTHLMQDLVVLPELHRFIVPIIHGFVCTKKGVINGNCIKFCLISRRSTQRAGVRYYRRGIDNAGSVANYVETEQIVFYGGNSMSFVQVCNV
;
A
#
# COMPACT_ATOMS: atom_id res chain seq x y z
N MET A 1 0.68 -8.33 -12.45
CA MET A 1 -0.44 -8.95 -11.71
C MET A 1 -0.49 -8.34 -10.33
N VAL A 2 -1.66 -8.24 -9.71
CA VAL A 2 -1.79 -7.77 -8.32
C VAL A 2 -2.05 -8.97 -7.43
N TYR A 3 -1.37 -9.02 -6.29
CA TYR A 3 -1.40 -10.12 -5.34
C TYR A 3 -1.93 -9.60 -4.00
N GLU A 4 -2.66 -10.47 -3.31
CA GLU A 4 -3.05 -10.28 -1.91
C GLU A 4 -2.06 -11.04 -1.02
N VAL A 5 -1.69 -10.45 0.11
CA VAL A 5 -0.84 -11.13 1.10
C VAL A 5 -1.64 -12.26 1.75
N ALA A 6 -1.20 -13.50 1.55
CA ALA A 6 -1.90 -14.68 2.06
C ALA A 6 -1.60 -14.96 3.55
N GLY A 7 -0.43 -14.54 4.03
CA GLY A 7 0.03 -14.75 5.40
C GLY A 7 1.30 -13.96 5.68
N THR A 8 1.59 -13.78 6.96
CA THR A 8 2.72 -12.99 7.46
C THR A 8 3.36 -13.73 8.62
N GLU A 9 4.68 -13.55 8.77
CA GLU A 9 5.45 -14.11 9.87
C GLU A 9 6.40 -13.03 10.39
N LEU A 10 6.50 -12.90 11.71
CA LEU A 10 7.47 -12.02 12.36
C LEU A 10 8.65 -12.88 12.83
N VAL A 11 9.82 -12.59 12.29
CA VAL A 11 11.05 -13.31 12.62
C VAL A 11 11.96 -12.41 13.45
N SER A 12 12.21 -12.80 14.69
CA SER A 12 13.16 -12.09 15.57
C SER A 12 14.59 -12.27 15.05
N PHE A 13 15.35 -11.18 15.01
CA PHE A 13 16.79 -11.24 14.75
C PHE A 13 17.56 -11.86 15.92
N SER A 14 17.16 -11.55 17.17
CA SER A 14 17.81 -12.10 18.35
C SER A 14 17.30 -13.52 18.62
N LYS A 15 18.23 -14.45 18.88
CA LYS A 15 17.92 -15.82 19.31
C LYS A 15 17.52 -15.90 20.78
N THR A 16 17.84 -14.90 21.60
CA THR A 16 17.63 -14.92 23.04
C THR A 16 17.31 -13.53 23.60
N ASN A 17 16.38 -13.47 24.57
CA ASN A 17 15.95 -12.23 25.22
C ASN A 17 16.64 -11.95 26.57
N ILE A 18 17.67 -12.72 26.93
CA ILE A 18 18.43 -12.63 28.19
C ILE A 18 19.07 -11.27 28.50
N HIS A 19 19.18 -10.38 27.52
CA HIS A 19 19.72 -9.02 27.71
C HIS A 19 18.63 -7.99 28.07
N LEU A 20 17.35 -8.39 28.01
CA LEU A 20 16.23 -7.53 28.34
C LEU A 20 15.95 -7.56 29.84
N SER A 21 15.62 -6.41 30.41
CA SER A 21 14.98 -6.35 31.72
C SER A 21 13.53 -6.83 31.65
N GLU A 22 12.94 -7.19 32.79
CA GLU A 22 11.54 -7.63 32.90
C GLU A 22 10.55 -6.62 32.27
N SER A 23 10.79 -5.32 32.48
CA SER A 23 9.97 -4.27 31.85
C SER A 23 10.08 -4.29 30.33
N GLN A 24 11.30 -4.46 29.79
CA GLN A 24 11.54 -4.46 28.34
C GLN A 24 10.97 -5.73 27.68
N GLU A 25 11.00 -6.86 28.37
CA GLU A 25 10.39 -8.10 27.89
C GLU A 25 8.88 -7.94 27.76
N LYS A 26 8.22 -7.38 28.78
CA LYS A 26 6.78 -7.09 28.76
C LYS A 26 6.38 -6.08 27.67
N ASP A 27 7.18 -5.04 27.48
CA ASP A 27 6.96 -4.06 26.41
C ASP A 27 7.11 -4.72 25.04
N ASN A 28 8.14 -5.56 24.85
CA ASN A 28 8.37 -6.30 23.61
C ASN A 28 7.20 -7.24 23.29
N GLU A 29 6.73 -8.04 24.24
CA GLU A 29 5.55 -8.89 24.07
C GLU A 29 4.32 -8.10 23.63
N SER A 30 4.11 -6.92 24.24
CA SER A 30 3.01 -6.03 23.90
C SER A 30 3.12 -5.51 22.47
N TYR A 31 4.30 -5.03 22.06
CA TYR A 31 4.52 -4.51 20.70
C TYR A 31 4.44 -5.60 19.63
N VAL A 32 5.00 -6.77 19.89
CA VAL A 32 4.89 -7.93 18.98
C VAL A 32 3.42 -8.30 18.81
N GLY A 33 2.65 -8.40 19.90
CA GLY A 33 1.22 -8.69 19.82
C GLY A 33 0.42 -7.64 19.04
N MET A 34 0.79 -6.34 19.15
CA MET A 34 0.18 -5.29 18.33
C MET A 34 0.49 -5.45 16.84
N MET A 35 1.74 -5.81 16.50
CA MET A 35 2.15 -6.05 15.11
C MET A 35 1.43 -7.27 14.53
N GLU A 36 1.43 -8.40 15.24
CA GLU A 36 0.70 -9.60 14.84
C GLU A 36 -0.79 -9.31 14.63
N TYR A 37 -1.40 -8.54 15.52
CA TYR A 37 -2.79 -8.13 15.37
C TYR A 37 -3.05 -7.36 14.07
N VAL A 38 -2.19 -6.39 13.73
CA VAL A 38 -2.33 -5.62 12.48
C VAL A 38 -2.07 -6.49 11.25
N LEU A 39 -1.03 -7.32 11.29
CA LEU A 39 -0.64 -8.19 10.18
C LEU A 39 -1.61 -9.37 9.96
N SER A 40 -2.40 -9.72 10.98
CA SER A 40 -3.50 -10.69 10.86
C SER A 40 -4.70 -10.17 10.07
N LYS A 41 -4.78 -8.84 9.84
CA LYS A 41 -5.89 -8.26 9.09
C LYS A 41 -5.71 -8.49 7.59
N PRO A 42 -6.78 -8.82 6.86
CA PRO A 42 -6.73 -8.92 5.40
C PRO A 42 -6.64 -7.52 4.78
N GLY A 43 -6.46 -7.48 3.46
CA GLY A 43 -6.50 -6.24 2.70
C GLY A 43 -5.14 -5.62 2.41
N PHE A 44 -4.06 -6.38 2.57
CA PHE A 44 -2.73 -6.01 2.09
C PHE A 44 -2.54 -6.51 0.66
N TYR A 45 -2.24 -5.59 -0.26
CA TYR A 45 -2.02 -5.91 -1.66
C TYR A 45 -0.69 -5.36 -2.14
N PHE A 46 -0.08 -6.04 -3.10
CA PHE A 46 1.18 -5.61 -3.73
C PHE A 46 1.25 -6.08 -5.18
N SER A 47 2.22 -5.57 -5.90
CA SER A 47 2.49 -5.98 -7.28
C SER A 47 3.93 -5.67 -7.64
N TYR A 48 4.61 -6.64 -8.25
CA TYR A 48 6.02 -6.49 -8.65
C TYR A 48 6.22 -5.58 -9.87
N THR A 49 5.23 -5.49 -10.75
CA THR A 49 5.38 -4.82 -12.06
C THR A 49 4.49 -3.60 -12.25
N PHE A 50 3.45 -3.49 -11.43
CA PHE A 50 2.45 -2.44 -11.51
C PHE A 50 2.43 -1.68 -10.20
N ASP A 51 2.66 -0.37 -10.27
CA ASP A 51 2.48 0.51 -9.12
C ASP A 51 0.99 0.65 -8.80
N ILE A 52 0.59 0.04 -7.69
CA ILE A 52 -0.78 0.07 -7.18
C ILE A 52 -1.03 1.23 -6.22
N THR A 53 -0.02 2.03 -5.88
CA THR A 53 -0.17 3.21 -4.99
C THR A 53 -0.79 4.40 -5.72
N HIS A 54 -0.54 4.52 -7.03
CA HIS A 54 -1.08 5.57 -7.88
C HIS A 54 -2.34 5.16 -8.64
N THR A 55 -3.20 6.15 -8.94
CA THR A 55 -4.29 5.99 -9.90
C THR A 55 -3.75 5.88 -11.33
N LEU A 56 -4.52 5.27 -12.24
CA LEU A 56 -4.19 5.16 -13.66
C LEU A 56 -3.93 6.54 -14.29
N GLN A 57 -4.72 7.55 -13.89
CA GLN A 57 -4.54 8.93 -14.36
C GLN A 57 -3.20 9.53 -13.91
N ARG A 58 -2.85 9.41 -12.61
CA ARG A 58 -1.55 9.91 -12.11
C ARG A 58 -0.40 9.21 -12.81
N ARG A 59 -0.49 7.89 -12.97
CA ARG A 59 0.52 7.13 -13.71
C ARG A 59 0.69 7.58 -15.15
N HIS A 60 -0.41 7.86 -15.85
CA HIS A 60 -0.33 8.34 -17.23
C HIS A 60 0.40 9.69 -17.32
N ARG A 61 0.20 10.59 -16.35
CA ARG A 61 0.96 11.85 -16.27
C ARG A 61 2.45 11.61 -16.08
N PHE A 62 2.84 10.69 -15.20
CA PHE A 62 4.25 10.34 -15.01
C PHE A 62 4.86 9.63 -16.23
N PHE A 63 4.06 8.85 -16.97
CA PHE A 63 4.48 8.22 -18.22
C PHE A 63 4.85 9.20 -19.35
N GLY A 64 4.45 10.48 -19.27
CA GLY A 64 4.91 11.51 -20.20
C GLY A 64 6.40 11.84 -20.08
N ILE A 65 7.01 11.55 -18.91
CA ILE A 65 8.42 11.80 -18.57
C ILE A 65 9.20 10.49 -18.71
N LYS A 66 9.16 9.90 -19.92
CA LYS A 66 9.50 8.48 -20.18
C LYS A 66 10.90 8.01 -19.78
N SER A 67 11.91 8.89 -19.71
CA SER A 67 13.30 8.42 -19.56
C SER A 67 13.72 8.13 -18.12
N GLN A 68 13.28 8.93 -17.14
CA GLN A 68 13.72 8.78 -15.75
C GLN A 68 12.73 7.98 -14.88
N PHE A 69 11.42 8.09 -15.14
CA PHE A 69 10.42 7.45 -14.28
C PHE A 69 10.36 5.93 -14.46
N CYS A 70 10.66 5.41 -15.65
CA CYS A 70 10.68 3.95 -15.86
C CYS A 70 11.96 3.29 -15.32
N SER A 71 13.06 4.03 -15.19
CA SER A 71 14.32 3.55 -14.61
C SER A 71 14.35 3.58 -13.08
N MET A 72 13.46 4.36 -12.45
CA MET A 72 13.38 4.42 -10.99
C MET A 72 12.80 3.13 -10.39
N PRO A 73 13.33 2.68 -9.24
CA PRO A 73 12.75 1.61 -8.44
C PRO A 73 11.26 1.85 -8.11
N LEU A 74 10.50 0.78 -7.89
CA LEU A 74 9.06 0.89 -7.68
C LEU A 74 8.69 1.73 -6.46
N HIS A 75 9.50 1.67 -5.40
CA HIS A 75 9.25 2.40 -4.15
C HIS A 75 9.48 3.91 -4.27
N GLU A 76 10.49 4.35 -5.02
CA GLU A 76 10.73 5.79 -5.26
C GLU A 76 9.61 6.43 -6.09
N ARG A 77 8.91 5.62 -6.87
CA ARG A 77 7.77 6.04 -7.70
C ARG A 77 6.45 5.97 -6.97
N ALA A 78 6.41 5.38 -5.78
CA ALA A 78 5.17 5.11 -5.07
C ALA A 78 4.61 6.40 -4.45
N ASP A 79 3.28 6.50 -4.37
CA ASP A 79 2.61 7.54 -3.59
C ASP A 79 2.76 7.16 -2.11
N GLU A 80 3.63 7.89 -1.39
CA GLU A 80 3.93 7.63 0.03
C GLU A 80 2.68 7.57 0.91
N ARG A 81 1.62 8.30 0.51
CA ARG A 81 0.34 8.28 1.23
C ARG A 81 -0.26 6.89 1.27
N PHE A 82 -0.01 6.05 0.28
CA PHE A 82 -0.61 4.71 0.16
C PHE A 82 0.39 3.57 0.33
N MET A 83 1.68 3.84 0.45
CA MET A 83 2.69 2.82 0.75
C MET A 83 2.69 2.50 2.25
N TRP A 84 2.03 1.41 2.62
CA TRP A 84 1.84 0.98 4.01
C TRP A 84 3.15 0.65 4.72
N ASN A 85 4.07 -0.01 4.02
CA ASN A 85 5.33 -0.49 4.57
C ASN A 85 6.47 0.55 4.48
N THR A 86 6.19 1.84 4.24
CA THR A 86 7.25 2.87 4.13
C THR A 86 8.18 2.87 5.33
N HIS A 87 7.64 2.83 6.55
CA HIS A 87 8.47 2.85 7.76
C HIS A 87 9.32 1.58 7.93
N LEU A 88 8.76 0.42 7.59
CA LEU A 88 9.45 -0.88 7.66
C LEU A 88 10.62 -0.99 6.68
N MET A 89 10.62 -0.18 5.62
CA MET A 89 11.61 -0.24 4.55
C MET A 89 12.69 0.85 4.66
N GLN A 90 12.62 1.75 5.66
CA GLN A 90 13.50 2.93 5.74
C GLN A 90 14.99 2.57 5.70
N ASP A 91 15.40 1.54 6.43
CA ASP A 91 16.79 1.08 6.48
C ASP A 91 17.25 0.41 5.17
N LEU A 92 16.32 -0.08 4.35
CA LEU A 92 16.62 -0.65 3.04
C LEU A 92 16.71 0.42 1.96
N VAL A 93 15.94 1.51 2.09
CA VAL A 93 15.92 2.62 1.11
C VAL A 93 17.27 3.31 1.00
N VAL A 94 18.02 3.41 2.11
CA VAL A 94 19.34 4.06 2.13
C VAL A 94 20.43 3.26 1.38
N LEU A 95 20.16 1.99 1.02
CA LEU A 95 21.09 1.10 0.33
C LEU A 95 20.59 0.79 -1.11
N PRO A 96 21.13 1.47 -2.15
CA PRO A 96 20.67 1.33 -3.53
C PRO A 96 20.64 -0.11 -4.05
N GLU A 97 21.58 -0.96 -3.63
CA GLU A 97 21.67 -2.36 -4.01
C GLU A 97 20.48 -3.20 -3.53
N LEU A 98 19.82 -2.75 -2.44
CA LEU A 98 18.68 -3.43 -1.82
C LEU A 98 17.33 -2.96 -2.37
N HIS A 99 17.30 -1.92 -3.21
CA HIS A 99 16.07 -1.36 -3.79
C HIS A 99 15.20 -2.41 -4.51
N ARG A 100 15.81 -3.46 -5.05
CA ARG A 100 15.13 -4.60 -5.69
C ARG A 100 14.22 -5.39 -4.74
N PHE A 101 14.49 -5.34 -3.44
CA PHE A 101 13.73 -6.03 -2.40
C PHE A 101 12.58 -5.19 -1.84
N ILE A 102 12.52 -3.89 -2.19
CA ILE A 102 11.52 -2.97 -1.68
C ILE A 102 10.30 -2.99 -2.60
N VAL A 103 9.25 -3.67 -2.16
CA VAL A 103 7.96 -3.75 -2.85
C VAL A 103 6.93 -2.92 -2.09
N PRO A 104 6.34 -1.88 -2.70
CA PRO A 104 5.24 -1.14 -2.09
C PRO A 104 4.03 -2.02 -1.83
N ILE A 105 3.54 -1.98 -0.60
CA ILE A 105 2.31 -2.65 -0.16
C ILE A 105 1.26 -1.58 0.12
N ILE A 106 0.04 -1.76 -0.39
CA ILE A 106 -1.11 -0.92 0.00
C ILE A 106 -1.97 -1.68 1.01
N HIS A 107 -2.67 -0.93 1.85
CA HIS A 107 -3.77 -1.46 2.66
C HIS A 107 -5.12 -0.93 2.13
N GLY A 108 -6.09 -1.82 1.92
CA GLY A 108 -7.39 -1.46 1.36
C GLY A 108 -8.08 -2.65 0.70
N PHE A 109 -8.43 -2.53 -0.59
CA PHE A 109 -9.14 -3.55 -1.33
C PHE A 109 -8.74 -3.56 -2.80
N VAL A 110 -8.51 -4.75 -3.37
CA VAL A 110 -8.32 -4.90 -4.82
C VAL A 110 -9.16 -6.07 -5.32
N CYS A 111 -10.02 -5.80 -6.29
CA CYS A 111 -10.79 -6.82 -6.99
C CYS A 111 -10.67 -6.62 -8.49
N THR A 112 -10.52 -7.72 -9.22
CA THR A 112 -10.54 -7.73 -10.68
C THR A 112 -11.51 -8.81 -11.15
N LYS A 113 -12.44 -8.44 -12.01
CA LYS A 113 -13.41 -9.35 -12.61
C LYS A 113 -13.42 -9.18 -14.13
N LYS A 114 -13.50 -10.30 -14.84
CA LYS A 114 -13.76 -10.33 -16.28
C LYS A 114 -15.25 -10.54 -16.47
N GLY A 115 -15.83 -9.88 -17.46
CA GLY A 115 -17.24 -10.00 -17.80
C GLY A 115 -17.46 -9.81 -19.29
N VAL A 116 -18.69 -10.06 -19.74
CA VAL A 116 -19.10 -9.81 -21.13
C VAL A 116 -20.32 -8.90 -21.09
N ILE A 117 -20.26 -7.77 -21.80
CA ILE A 117 -21.38 -6.84 -21.98
C ILE A 117 -21.62 -6.68 -23.47
N ASN A 118 -22.84 -6.96 -23.94
CA ASN A 118 -23.21 -6.88 -25.37
C ASN A 118 -22.24 -7.64 -26.28
N GLY A 119 -21.84 -8.86 -25.89
CA GLY A 119 -20.88 -9.69 -26.64
C GLY A 119 -19.41 -9.27 -26.51
N ASN A 120 -19.14 -8.14 -25.85
CA ASN A 120 -17.79 -7.60 -25.69
C ASN A 120 -17.16 -8.04 -24.37
N CYS A 121 -15.97 -8.61 -24.43
CA CYS A 121 -15.19 -8.93 -23.23
C CYS A 121 -14.66 -7.65 -22.58
N ILE A 122 -15.01 -7.45 -21.32
CA ILE A 122 -14.54 -6.36 -20.48
C ILE A 122 -13.79 -6.90 -19.26
N LYS A 123 -12.87 -6.10 -18.74
CA LYS A 123 -12.23 -6.35 -17.45
C LYS A 123 -12.47 -5.15 -16.55
N PHE A 124 -13.14 -5.38 -15.44
CA PHE A 124 -13.40 -4.39 -14.41
C PHE A 124 -12.44 -4.61 -13.24
N CYS A 125 -11.81 -3.54 -12.76
CA CYS A 125 -11.02 -3.55 -11.55
C CYS A 125 -11.55 -2.49 -10.58
N LEU A 126 -11.64 -2.84 -9.30
CA LEU A 126 -11.90 -1.92 -8.20
C LEU A 126 -10.69 -1.91 -7.28
N ILE A 127 -10.10 -0.75 -7.06
CA ILE A 127 -8.93 -0.56 -6.19
C ILE A 127 -9.27 0.52 -5.17
N SER A 128 -9.34 0.16 -3.89
CA SER A 128 -9.41 1.09 -2.77
C SER A 128 -8.09 1.09 -2.03
N ARG A 129 -7.49 2.27 -1.83
CA ARG A 129 -6.24 2.48 -1.11
C ARG A 129 -6.51 3.37 0.11
N ARG A 130 -6.13 2.91 1.29
CA ARG A 130 -6.21 3.70 2.52
C ARG A 130 -4.89 4.43 2.76
N SER A 131 -4.99 5.71 3.09
CA SER A 131 -3.83 6.52 3.44
C SER A 131 -3.20 6.05 4.75
N THR A 132 -1.88 6.03 4.79
CA THR A 132 -1.04 5.82 5.98
C THR A 132 -0.93 7.11 6.80
N GLN A 133 -1.09 8.27 6.16
CA GLN A 133 -1.02 9.56 6.82
C GLN A 133 -2.21 9.75 7.74
N ARG A 134 -1.93 10.27 8.95
CA ARG A 134 -2.91 10.59 9.98
C ARG A 134 -3.92 9.45 10.23
N ALA A 135 -3.48 8.19 10.09
CA ALA A 135 -4.30 7.03 10.42
C ALA A 135 -4.70 7.03 11.91
N GLY A 136 -5.93 6.63 12.21
CA GLY A 136 -6.42 6.56 13.58
C GLY A 136 -7.87 6.14 13.69
N VAL A 137 -8.29 5.81 14.91
CA VAL A 137 -9.67 5.41 15.20
C VAL A 137 -10.63 6.58 14.96
N ARG A 138 -11.79 6.28 14.36
CA ARG A 138 -12.83 7.21 13.89
C ARG A 138 -13.32 8.23 14.93
N TYR A 139 -13.13 7.94 16.22
CA TYR A 139 -13.52 8.79 17.34
C TYR A 139 -12.37 9.60 17.94
N TYR A 140 -11.12 9.25 17.65
CA TYR A 140 -9.93 9.91 18.22
C TYR A 140 -9.17 10.77 17.22
N ARG A 141 -9.31 10.51 15.90
CA ARG A 141 -8.69 11.33 14.87
C ARG A 141 -9.71 11.76 13.82
N ARG A 142 -10.04 13.05 13.84
CA ARG A 142 -10.83 13.74 12.82
C ARG A 142 -10.13 15.03 12.39
N GLY A 143 -10.55 15.57 11.25
CA GLY A 143 -10.01 16.82 10.72
C GLY A 143 -8.62 16.69 10.12
N ILE A 144 -7.97 17.84 9.98
CA ILE A 144 -6.72 18.05 9.25
C ILE A 144 -5.57 18.32 10.23
N ASP A 145 -4.32 17.93 9.92
CA ASP A 145 -3.12 18.46 10.61
C ASP A 145 -2.61 19.75 9.98
N ASN A 146 -1.57 20.31 10.62
CA ASN A 146 -0.81 21.47 10.13
C ASN A 146 -0.14 21.22 8.76
N ALA A 147 0.04 19.96 8.35
CA ALA A 147 0.59 19.61 7.04
C ALA A 147 -0.50 19.40 5.96
N GLY A 148 -1.78 19.58 6.31
CA GLY A 148 -2.89 19.43 5.38
C GLY A 148 -3.41 17.99 5.21
N SER A 149 -2.90 17.03 5.98
CA SER A 149 -3.31 15.62 5.89
C SER A 149 -4.62 15.40 6.63
N VAL A 150 -5.61 14.84 5.93
CA VAL A 150 -6.91 14.50 6.50
C VAL A 150 -6.88 13.10 7.11
N ALA A 151 -7.50 12.93 8.27
CA ALA A 151 -7.62 11.63 8.91
C ALA A 151 -8.41 10.63 8.04
N ASN A 152 -7.95 9.39 7.97
CA ASN A 152 -8.63 8.26 7.32
C ASN A 152 -9.01 8.50 5.85
N TYR A 153 -8.13 9.17 5.10
CA TYR A 153 -8.29 9.38 3.66
C TYR A 153 -8.24 8.04 2.90
N VAL A 154 -9.18 7.84 1.97
CA VAL A 154 -9.25 6.67 1.09
C VAL A 154 -9.50 7.11 -0.35
N GLU A 155 -8.74 6.55 -1.28
CA GLU A 155 -8.97 6.67 -2.73
C GLU A 155 -9.53 5.36 -3.27
N THR A 156 -10.72 5.41 -3.88
CA THR A 156 -11.32 4.27 -4.59
C THR A 156 -11.35 4.55 -6.09
N GLU A 157 -10.72 3.68 -6.86
CA GLU A 157 -10.60 3.76 -8.31
C GLU A 157 -11.31 2.58 -8.97
N GLN A 158 -12.20 2.90 -9.90
CA GLN A 158 -12.85 1.96 -10.80
C GLN A 158 -12.16 2.03 -12.16
N ILE A 159 -11.64 0.89 -12.64
CA ILE A 159 -10.94 0.78 -13.92
C ILE A 159 -11.68 -0.19 -14.82
N VAL A 160 -11.96 0.25 -16.05
CA VAL A 160 -12.53 -0.59 -17.10
C VAL A 160 -11.53 -0.72 -18.22
N PHE A 161 -11.18 -1.95 -18.59
CA PHE A 161 -10.42 -2.26 -19.79
C PHE A 161 -11.36 -2.87 -20.84
N TYR A 162 -11.38 -2.26 -22.02
CA TYR A 162 -12.22 -2.66 -23.14
C TYR A 162 -11.58 -2.28 -24.47
N GLY A 163 -11.47 -3.23 -25.41
CA GLY A 163 -11.02 -2.96 -26.78
C GLY A 163 -9.65 -2.27 -26.89
N GLY A 164 -8.70 -2.63 -26.00
CA GLY A 164 -7.38 -1.98 -25.93
C GLY A 164 -7.36 -0.63 -25.19
N ASN A 165 -8.53 -0.06 -24.89
CA ASN A 165 -8.67 1.17 -24.13
C ASN A 165 -8.80 0.88 -22.63
N SER A 166 -8.47 1.88 -21.82
CA SER A 166 -8.66 1.86 -20.37
C SER A 166 -9.31 3.16 -19.90
N MET A 167 -10.35 3.05 -19.09
CA MET A 167 -10.99 4.17 -18.39
C MET A 167 -10.74 4.03 -16.89
N SER A 168 -10.50 5.14 -16.20
CA SER A 168 -10.37 5.20 -14.75
C SER A 168 -11.28 6.28 -14.20
N PHE A 169 -12.02 5.94 -13.13
CA PHE A 169 -12.85 6.85 -12.37
C PHE A 169 -12.46 6.77 -10.89
N VAL A 170 -12.10 7.90 -10.30
CA VAL A 170 -11.57 7.97 -8.93
C VAL A 170 -12.53 8.74 -8.04
N GLN A 171 -12.83 8.18 -6.88
CA GLN A 171 -13.59 8.80 -5.81
C GLN A 171 -12.74 8.82 -4.54
N VAL A 172 -12.90 9.87 -3.74
CA VAL A 172 -12.20 10.04 -2.47
C VAL A 172 -13.21 10.06 -1.33
N CYS A 173 -12.87 9.47 -0.20
CA CYS A 173 -13.66 9.57 1.01
C CYS A 173 -12.78 9.68 2.26
N ASN A 174 -13.35 10.27 3.32
CA ASN A 174 -12.76 10.30 4.65
C ASN A 174 -13.66 9.45 5.55
N VAL A 175 -13.09 8.46 6.26
CA VAL A 175 -13.86 7.46 7.02
C VAL A 175 -13.89 7.75 8.53
#